data_AF-A0A0C3MHZ5-F1
#
_entry.id   AF-A0A0C3MHZ5-F1
#
_cell.length_a   1.000
_cell.length_b   1.000
_cell.length_c   1.000
_cell.angle_alpha   90.00
_cell.angle_beta   90.00
_cell.angle_gamma   90.00
#
_symmetry.space_group_name_H-M   'P 1'
#
loop_
_entity.id
_entity.type
_entity.pdbx_description
1 polymer ?
#
loop_
_entity_poly.entity_id
_entity_poly.type
_entity_poly.pdbx_seq_one_letter_code
_entity_poly.pdbx_strand_id
1 'polypeptide(L)'
;MIKRAGRPPEMVDNAVKQLEANPVGFMGPWFLGLVSLTFMLGVLTIQAMNYFSTFGFESLWLVLLVVSCILLSIGEWLTIVTALWDWCIQNYGDWRRLAEVPWQTVALPFTTWLAVFISQLFFASRCYTLYGRSKLVFGILLLGMTASLGISLGLAATLARDPFNAPMIAKTSMDRHGLSPASPRLTKLFSAFRARSQRR
;
A
#
# COMPACT_ATOMS: atom_id res chain seq x y z
N MET A 1 8.02 16.61 24.54
CA MET A 1 7.89 15.19 24.96
C MET A 1 6.41 14.80 24.92
N ILE A 2 5.97 14.16 23.84
CA ILE A 2 4.58 13.66 23.72
C ILE A 2 4.58 12.29 24.39
N LYS A 3 3.81 12.17 25.48
CA LYS A 3 3.62 10.94 26.25
C LYS A 3 2.90 9.94 25.32
N ARG A 4 3.65 9.08 24.61
CA ARG A 4 3.09 8.01 23.78
C ARG A 4 2.23 7.15 24.70
N ALA A 5 0.96 6.94 24.34
CA ALA A 5 0.07 6.02 25.06
C ALA A 5 0.77 4.66 25.12
N GLY A 6 1.34 4.36 26.29
CA GLY A 6 2.20 3.22 26.49
C GLY A 6 1.40 1.96 26.24
N ARG A 7 1.73 1.27 25.15
CA ARG A 7 1.23 -0.07 24.89
C ARG A 7 1.54 -0.93 26.15
N PRO A 8 0.60 -1.72 26.67
CA PRO A 8 0.85 -2.60 27.81
C PRO A 8 2.18 -3.36 27.64
N PRO A 9 3.03 -3.43 28.68
CA PRO A 9 4.39 -3.97 28.57
C PRO A 9 4.38 -5.41 28.01
N GLU A 10 3.38 -6.21 28.38
CA GLU A 10 3.14 -7.56 27.87
C GLU A 10 3.00 -7.65 26.34
N MET A 11 2.44 -6.63 25.68
CA MET A 11 2.31 -6.62 24.22
C MET A 11 3.61 -6.25 23.51
N VAL A 12 4.45 -5.42 24.16
CA VAL A 12 5.79 -5.10 23.65
C VAL A 12 6.68 -6.34 23.73
N ASP A 13 6.65 -7.05 24.86
CA ASP A 13 7.44 -8.27 25.05
C ASP A 13 7.01 -9.40 24.08
N ASN A 14 5.72 -9.54 23.83
CA ASN A 14 5.20 -10.49 22.83
C ASN A 14 5.62 -10.10 21.40
N ALA A 15 5.61 -8.81 21.06
CA ALA A 15 6.07 -8.31 19.77
C ALA A 15 7.57 -8.55 19.57
N VAL A 16 8.39 -8.31 20.60
CA VAL A 16 9.84 -8.59 20.58
C VAL A 16 10.08 -10.07 20.31
N LYS A 17 9.40 -10.98 21.03
CA LYS A 17 9.55 -12.43 20.80
C LYS A 17 9.18 -12.84 19.37
N GLN A 18 8.17 -12.23 18.78
CA GLN A 18 7.77 -12.52 17.39
C GLN A 18 8.75 -11.95 16.37
N LEU A 19 9.29 -10.76 16.61
CA LEU A 19 10.33 -10.12 15.81
C LEU A 19 11.62 -10.96 15.82
N GLU A 20 12.03 -11.45 16.99
CA GLU A 20 13.19 -12.34 17.14
C GLU A 20 12.97 -13.68 16.44
N ALA A 21 11.76 -14.23 16.51
CA ALA A 21 11.43 -15.49 15.85
C ALA A 21 11.42 -15.39 14.31
N ASN A 22 11.05 -14.22 13.74
CA ASN A 22 10.91 -14.03 12.29
C ASN A 22 11.35 -12.62 11.83
N PRO A 23 12.64 -12.27 11.94
CA PRO A 23 13.11 -10.93 11.60
C PRO A 23 12.94 -10.60 10.10
N VAL A 24 13.11 -11.61 9.24
CA VAL A 24 12.95 -11.48 7.78
C VAL A 24 11.50 -11.15 7.40
N GLY A 25 10.52 -11.74 8.09
CA GLY A 25 9.10 -11.50 7.83
C GLY A 25 8.67 -10.06 8.15
N PHE A 26 9.35 -9.41 9.09
CA PHE A 26 9.12 -8.02 9.42
C PHE A 26 9.92 -7.08 8.52
N MET A 27 11.23 -7.25 8.38
CA MET A 27 12.09 -6.31 7.65
C MET A 27 11.96 -6.41 6.12
N GLY A 28 11.65 -7.60 5.60
CA GLY A 28 11.52 -7.86 4.16
C GLY A 28 10.50 -6.96 3.45
N PRO A 29 9.25 -6.86 3.94
CA PRO A 29 8.24 -5.97 3.38
C PRO A 29 8.65 -4.49 3.37
N TRP A 30 9.32 -4.00 4.41
CA TRP A 30 9.81 -2.62 4.47
C TRP A 30 10.88 -2.35 3.42
N PHE A 31 11.82 -3.29 3.23
CA PHE A 31 12.85 -3.18 2.21
C PHE A 31 12.26 -3.25 0.79
N LEU A 32 11.35 -4.19 0.53
CA LEU A 32 10.64 -4.26 -0.75
C LEU A 32 9.82 -3.00 -1.01
N GLY A 33 9.23 -2.41 0.02
CA GLY A 33 8.54 -1.12 -0.04
C GLY A 33 9.47 0.00 -0.49
N LEU A 34 10.67 0.11 0.11
CA LEU A 34 11.68 1.08 -0.29
C LEU A 34 12.10 0.93 -1.76
N VAL A 35 12.41 -0.29 -2.20
CA VAL A 35 12.79 -0.56 -3.60
C VAL A 35 11.66 -0.18 -4.55
N SER A 36 10.43 -0.59 -4.23
CA SER A 36 9.25 -0.32 -5.04
C SER A 36 8.96 1.18 -5.15
N LEU A 37 9.05 1.91 -4.04
CA LEU A 37 8.86 3.37 -4.01
C LEU A 37 9.95 4.10 -4.78
N THR A 38 11.21 3.67 -4.66
CA THR A 38 12.33 4.26 -5.40
C THR A 38 12.13 4.09 -6.91
N PHE A 39 11.70 2.90 -7.35
CA PHE A 39 11.37 2.64 -8.75
C PHE A 39 10.20 3.53 -9.22
N MET A 40 9.11 3.59 -8.45
CA MET A 40 7.94 4.42 -8.78
C MET A 40 8.28 5.91 -8.83
N LEU A 41 9.16 6.40 -7.95
CA LEU A 41 9.63 7.79 -7.99
C LEU A 41 10.39 8.10 -9.29
N GLY A 42 11.18 7.15 -9.80
CA GLY A 42 11.82 7.24 -11.12
C GLY A 42 10.79 7.35 -12.25
N VAL A 43 9.77 6.49 -12.24
CA VAL A 43 8.67 6.54 -13.21
C VAL A 43 7.92 7.87 -13.13
N LEU A 44 7.60 8.36 -11.93
CA LEU A 44 6.93 9.64 -11.72
C LEU A 44 7.75 10.81 -12.28
N THR A 45 9.07 10.79 -12.08
CA THR A 45 9.99 11.82 -12.59
C THR A 45 9.96 11.86 -14.11
N ILE A 46 10.01 10.71 -14.78
CA ILE A 46 9.91 10.64 -16.26
C ILE A 46 8.55 11.15 -16.74
N GLN A 47 7.46 10.79 -16.06
CA GLN A 47 6.11 11.28 -16.40
C GLN A 47 6.03 12.81 -16.27
N ALA A 48 6.63 13.38 -15.22
CA ALA A 48 6.68 14.81 -15.03
C ALA A 48 7.54 15.52 -16.10
N MET A 49 8.71 14.97 -16.44
CA MET A 49 9.57 15.51 -17.50
C MET A 49 8.85 15.54 -18.85
N ASN A 50 8.19 14.43 -19.22
CA ASN A 50 7.40 14.35 -20.45
C ASN A 50 6.24 15.36 -20.44
N TYR A 51 5.57 15.53 -19.28
CA TYR A 51 4.51 16.51 -19.12
C TYR A 51 5.00 17.95 -19.41
N PHE A 52 6.11 18.37 -18.81
CA PHE A 52 6.66 19.71 -19.01
C PHE A 52 7.17 19.92 -20.44
N SER A 53 7.68 18.87 -21.08
CA SER A 53 8.13 18.90 -22.48
C SER A 53 6.96 19.07 -23.47
N THR A 54 5.82 18.39 -23.23
CA THR A 54 4.68 18.41 -24.16
C THR A 54 3.76 19.62 -23.98
N PHE A 55 3.48 20.05 -22.74
CA PHE A 55 2.43 21.04 -22.46
C PHE A 55 2.95 22.40 -21.97
N GLY A 56 4.26 22.53 -21.72
CA GLY A 56 4.83 23.77 -21.19
C GLY A 56 4.20 24.21 -19.85
N PHE A 57 4.30 25.51 -19.55
CA PHE A 57 3.82 26.13 -18.30
C PHE A 57 2.42 26.76 -18.43
N GLU A 58 1.58 26.30 -19.35
CA GLU A 58 0.32 26.96 -19.70
C GLU A 58 -0.68 27.08 -18.55
N SER A 59 -0.63 26.19 -17.55
CA SER A 59 -1.50 26.27 -16.37
C SER A 59 -0.75 26.02 -15.07
N LEU A 60 -0.53 27.11 -14.31
CA LEU A 60 0.13 27.09 -13.00
C LEU A 60 -0.53 26.10 -12.04
N TRP A 61 -1.84 25.89 -12.13
CA TRP A 61 -2.56 24.94 -11.27
C TRP A 61 -2.16 23.48 -11.52
N LEU A 62 -1.98 23.06 -12.77
CA LEU A 62 -1.52 21.72 -13.09
C LEU A 62 -0.04 21.53 -12.72
N VAL A 63 0.78 22.56 -12.92
CA VAL A 63 2.18 22.55 -12.49
C VAL A 63 2.29 22.38 -10.98
N LEU A 64 1.50 23.13 -10.20
CA LEU A 64 1.44 22.99 -8.75
C LEU A 64 1.01 21.58 -8.32
N LEU A 65 0.04 20.96 -9.01
CA LEU A 65 -0.37 19.58 -8.73
C LEU A 65 0.77 18.57 -8.96
N VAL A 66 1.46 18.66 -10.10
CA VAL A 66 2.56 17.75 -10.44
C VAL A 66 3.71 17.91 -9.45
N VAL A 67 4.10 19.14 -9.14
CA VAL A 67 5.16 19.43 -8.17
C VAL A 67 4.76 18.93 -6.77
N SER A 68 3.53 19.16 -6.34
CA SER A 68 3.03 18.66 -5.05
C SER A 68 3.06 17.14 -4.98
N CYS A 69 2.72 16.46 -6.08
CA CYS A 69 2.78 15.01 -6.16
C CYS A 69 4.21 14.49 -5.99
N ILE A 70 5.18 15.09 -6.69
CA ILE A 70 6.60 14.72 -6.58
C ILE A 70 7.11 14.94 -5.15
N LEU A 71 6.81 16.09 -4.55
CA LEU A 71 7.23 16.40 -3.18
C LEU A 71 6.66 15.42 -2.16
N LEU A 72 5.40 15.03 -2.30
CA LEU A 72 4.79 14.02 -1.42
C LEU A 72 5.42 12.64 -1.61
N SER A 73 5.70 12.22 -2.84
CA SER A 73 6.39 10.96 -3.12
C SER A 73 7.82 10.95 -2.55
N ILE A 74 8.54 12.07 -2.61
CA ILE A 74 9.85 12.23 -1.96
C ILE A 74 9.70 12.14 -0.44
N GLY A 75 8.67 12.78 0.15
CA GLY A 75 8.41 12.71 1.59
C GLY A 75 8.11 11.30 2.09
N GLU A 76 7.31 10.53 1.34
CA GLU A 76 7.03 9.11 1.61
C GLU A 76 8.32 8.28 1.54
N TRP A 77 9.12 8.48 0.49
CA TRP A 77 10.41 7.82 0.32
C TRP A 77 11.37 8.12 1.48
N LEU A 78 11.52 9.39 1.86
CA LEU A 78 12.37 9.80 2.99
C LEU A 78 11.91 9.18 4.31
N THR A 79 10.60 9.05 4.52
CA THR A 79 10.05 8.44 5.74
C THR A 79 10.44 6.97 5.86
N ILE A 80 10.43 6.21 4.76
CA ILE A 80 10.89 4.82 4.76
C ILE A 80 12.41 4.72 4.89
N VAL A 81 13.17 5.57 4.20
CA VAL A 81 14.65 5.59 4.31
C VAL A 81 15.07 5.86 5.76
N THR A 82 14.47 6.85 6.42
CA THR A 82 14.78 7.18 7.82
C THR A 82 14.36 6.08 8.79
N ALA A 83 13.24 5.39 8.55
CA ALA A 83 12.83 4.22 9.33
C ALA A 83 13.85 3.07 9.20
N LEU A 84 14.21 2.68 7.97
CA LEU A 84 15.21 1.64 7.75
C LEU A 84 16.59 2.03 8.29
N TRP A 85 16.97 3.30 8.21
CA TRP A 85 18.25 3.77 8.75
C TRP A 85 18.30 3.64 10.29
N ASP A 86 17.24 4.03 11.00
CA ASP A 86 17.16 3.90 12.46
C ASP A 86 17.25 2.42 12.90
N TRP A 87 16.60 1.53 12.16
CA TRP A 87 16.53 0.10 12.46
C TRP A 87 17.77 -0.70 12.06
N CYS A 88 18.30 -0.46 10.85
CA CYS A 88 19.39 -1.25 10.31
C CYS A 88 20.77 -0.72 10.71
N ILE A 89 20.89 0.57 11.04
CA ILE A 89 22.20 1.21 11.26
C ILE A 89 22.31 1.77 12.67
N GLN A 90 21.39 2.64 13.11
CA GLN A 90 21.55 3.30 14.40
C GLN A 90 21.30 2.36 15.59
N ASN A 91 20.30 1.48 15.50
CA ASN A 91 19.89 0.60 16.60
C ASN A 91 19.81 -0.87 16.14
N TYR A 92 20.82 -1.28 15.37
CA TYR A 92 20.90 -2.65 14.88
C TYR A 92 20.92 -3.64 16.06
N GLY A 93 20.00 -4.61 16.04
CA GLY A 93 19.86 -5.63 17.09
C GLY A 93 19.01 -5.23 18.30
N ASP A 94 18.50 -4.00 18.38
CA ASP A 94 17.55 -3.59 19.42
C ASP A 94 16.10 -3.85 19.00
N TRP A 95 15.63 -5.07 19.27
CA TRP A 95 14.27 -5.52 18.94
C TRP A 95 13.18 -4.75 19.68
N ARG A 96 13.50 -4.17 20.84
CA ARG A 96 12.54 -3.40 21.63
C ARG A 96 12.18 -2.10 20.93
N ARG A 97 13.16 -1.46 20.29
CA ARG A 97 12.95 -0.26 19.48
C ARG A 97 12.22 -0.54 18.16
N LEU A 98 12.34 -1.75 17.60
CA LEU A 98 11.51 -2.21 16.48
C LEU A 98 10.06 -2.50 16.92
N ALA A 99 9.87 -3.03 18.13
CA ALA A 99 8.55 -3.37 18.67
C ALA A 99 7.73 -2.12 19.07
N GLU A 100 8.42 -1.02 19.40
CA GLU A 100 7.77 0.27 19.58
C GLU A 100 7.27 0.81 18.24
N VAL A 101 5.98 1.14 18.18
CA VAL A 101 5.33 1.71 16.98
C VAL A 101 6.06 2.99 16.59
N PRO A 102 6.82 2.99 15.47
CA PRO A 102 7.49 4.18 14.99
C PRO A 102 6.45 5.19 14.54
N TRP A 103 6.71 6.48 14.74
CA TRP A 103 5.82 7.52 14.22
C TRP A 103 5.68 7.44 12.68
N GLN A 104 6.68 6.86 12.01
CA GLN A 104 6.70 6.55 10.59
C GLN A 104 5.54 5.64 10.16
N THR A 105 5.06 4.74 11.03
CA THR A 105 3.90 3.87 10.71
C THR A 105 2.58 4.62 10.64
N VAL A 106 2.48 5.80 11.26
CA VAL A 106 1.32 6.69 11.15
C VAL A 106 1.54 7.70 10.02
N ALA A 107 2.76 8.21 9.88
CA ALA A 107 3.11 9.18 8.85
C ALA A 107 2.97 8.60 7.44
N LEU A 108 3.44 7.36 7.21
CA LEU A 108 3.40 6.72 5.90
C LEU A 108 2.00 6.62 5.30
N PRO A 109 1.01 5.99 5.95
CA PRO A 109 -0.34 5.94 5.41
C PRO A 109 -0.86 7.36 5.17
N PHE A 110 -0.64 8.30 6.10
CA PHE A 110 -1.09 9.68 5.87
C PHE A 110 -0.49 10.30 4.60
N THR A 111 0.81 10.14 4.35
CA THR A 111 1.49 10.68 3.16
C THR A 111 1.06 9.98 1.88
N THR A 112 0.94 8.64 1.89
CA THR A 112 0.50 7.87 0.72
C THR A 112 -0.91 8.30 0.31
N TRP A 113 -1.78 8.57 1.29
CA TRP A 113 -3.16 8.96 1.05
C TRP A 113 -3.26 10.34 0.40
N LEU A 114 -2.48 11.29 0.90
CA LEU A 114 -2.41 12.62 0.34
C LEU A 114 -1.83 12.57 -1.09
N ALA A 115 -0.79 11.76 -1.32
CA ALA A 115 -0.19 11.58 -2.64
C ALA A 115 -1.21 10.98 -3.64
N VAL A 116 -1.95 9.96 -3.22
CA VAL A 116 -3.01 9.34 -4.02
C VAL A 116 -4.10 10.36 -4.35
N PHE A 117 -4.59 11.12 -3.37
CA PHE A 117 -5.63 12.14 -3.58
C PHE A 117 -5.20 13.21 -4.59
N ILE A 118 -3.96 13.71 -4.49
CA ILE A 118 -3.43 14.72 -5.42
C ILE A 118 -3.24 14.14 -6.83
N SER A 119 -2.69 12.93 -6.94
CA SER A 119 -2.50 12.24 -8.22
C SER A 119 -3.84 12.06 -8.93
N GLN A 120 -4.85 11.67 -8.17
CA GLN A 120 -6.22 11.49 -8.63
C GLN A 120 -6.87 12.79 -9.10
N LEU A 121 -6.68 13.89 -8.37
CA LEU A 121 -7.16 15.21 -8.77
C LEU A 121 -6.53 15.67 -10.09
N PHE A 122 -5.23 15.37 -10.29
CA PHE A 122 -4.54 15.61 -11.55
C PHE A 122 -5.13 14.79 -12.71
N PHE A 123 -5.33 13.48 -12.54
CA PHE A 123 -5.95 12.62 -13.55
C PHE A 123 -7.38 13.08 -13.88
N ALA A 124 -8.16 13.42 -12.87
CA ALA A 124 -9.52 13.90 -13.04
C ALA A 124 -9.56 15.22 -13.84
N SER A 125 -8.66 16.16 -13.54
CA SER A 125 -8.51 17.41 -14.30
C SER A 125 -8.18 17.15 -15.77
N ARG A 126 -7.31 16.19 -16.07
CA ARG A 126 -6.95 15.85 -17.46
C ARG A 126 -8.07 15.15 -18.21
N CYS A 127 -8.75 14.19 -17.58
CA CYS A 127 -9.90 13.52 -18.18
C CYS A 127 -11.04 14.49 -18.48
N TYR A 128 -11.29 15.47 -17.58
CA TYR A 128 -12.31 16.48 -17.80
C TYR A 128 -12.06 17.33 -19.05
N THR A 129 -10.80 17.73 -19.26
CA THR A 129 -10.38 18.51 -20.43
C THR A 129 -10.43 17.68 -21.72
N LEU A 130 -10.05 16.40 -21.68
CA LEU A 130 -9.97 15.55 -22.87
C LEU A 130 -11.34 15.03 -23.36
N TYR A 131 -12.28 14.77 -22.45
CA TYR A 131 -13.56 14.11 -22.75
C TYR A 131 -14.76 15.04 -22.91
N GLY A 132 -14.52 16.34 -23.10
CA GLY A 132 -15.60 17.31 -23.32
C GLY A 132 -16.60 17.42 -22.16
N ARG A 133 -16.12 17.39 -20.90
CA ARG A 133 -16.92 17.55 -19.67
C ARG A 133 -17.89 16.40 -19.33
N SER A 134 -17.67 15.17 -19.83
CA SER A 134 -18.54 14.04 -19.50
C SER A 134 -18.42 13.64 -18.01
N LYS A 135 -19.52 13.75 -17.26
CA LYS A 135 -19.57 13.52 -15.80
C LYS A 135 -19.42 12.04 -15.40
N LEU A 136 -19.65 11.12 -16.33
CA LEU A 136 -19.64 9.67 -16.10
C LEU A 136 -18.23 9.13 -15.84
N VAL A 137 -17.25 9.58 -16.64
CA VAL A 137 -15.84 9.18 -16.48
C VAL A 137 -15.28 9.70 -15.16
N PHE A 138 -15.63 10.93 -14.79
CA PHE A 138 -15.28 11.53 -13.50
C PHE A 138 -15.88 10.73 -12.33
N GLY A 139 -17.14 10.29 -12.45
CA GLY A 139 -17.82 9.48 -11.43
C GLY A 139 -17.21 8.10 -11.21
N ILE A 140 -16.86 7.37 -12.28
CA ILE A 140 -16.21 6.04 -12.17
C ILE A 140 -14.83 6.15 -11.54
N LEU A 141 -14.06 7.17 -11.93
CA LEU A 141 -12.78 7.49 -11.31
C LEU A 141 -12.98 7.72 -9.81
N LEU A 142 -13.86 8.66 -9.42
CA LEU A 142 -14.11 8.99 -8.02
C LEU A 142 -14.57 7.80 -7.17
N LEU A 143 -15.40 6.92 -7.74
CA LEU A 143 -15.90 5.72 -7.06
C LEU A 143 -14.77 4.71 -6.80
N GLY A 144 -13.88 4.52 -7.78
CA GLY A 144 -12.64 3.76 -7.60
C GLY A 144 -11.75 4.33 -6.50
N MET A 145 -11.69 5.66 -6.36
CA MET A 145 -10.93 6.34 -5.30
C MET A 145 -11.49 6.06 -3.92
N THR A 146 -12.81 6.19 -3.75
CA THR A 146 -13.46 5.89 -2.46
C THR A 146 -13.36 4.43 -2.07
N ALA A 147 -13.40 3.52 -3.05
CA ALA A 147 -13.26 2.08 -2.81
C ALA A 147 -11.83 1.72 -2.38
N SER A 148 -10.81 2.28 -3.04
CA SER A 148 -9.42 2.04 -2.64
C SER A 148 -9.11 2.67 -1.27
N LEU A 149 -9.63 3.87 -0.99
CA LEU A 149 -9.56 4.52 0.31
C LEU A 149 -10.18 3.61 1.39
N GLY A 150 -11.40 3.12 1.20
CA GLY A 150 -12.07 2.26 2.18
C GLY A 150 -11.25 1.01 2.54
N ILE A 151 -10.66 0.35 1.54
CA ILE A 151 -9.85 -0.87 1.74
C ILE A 151 -8.55 -0.54 2.49
N SER A 152 -7.87 0.54 2.12
CA SER A 152 -6.61 0.93 2.76
C SER A 152 -6.81 1.42 4.20
N LEU A 153 -7.90 2.14 4.51
CA LEU A 153 -8.19 2.63 5.87
C LEU A 153 -8.55 1.45 6.77
N GLY A 154 -9.32 0.49 6.24
CA GLY A 154 -9.63 -0.76 6.91
C GLY A 154 -8.35 -1.52 7.27
N LEU A 155 -7.43 -1.66 6.33
CA LEU A 155 -6.15 -2.32 6.57
C LEU A 155 -5.30 -1.57 7.62
N ALA A 156 -5.15 -0.26 7.48
CA ALA A 156 -4.40 0.56 8.44
C ALA A 156 -5.01 0.50 9.85
N ALA A 157 -6.33 0.56 9.98
CA ALA A 157 -7.01 0.45 11.27
C ALA A 157 -6.83 -0.94 11.91
N THR A 158 -6.79 -2.01 11.10
CA THR A 158 -6.53 -3.36 11.59
C THR A 158 -5.09 -3.54 12.05
N LEU A 159 -4.12 -3.00 11.31
CA LEU A 159 -2.69 -3.02 11.68
C LEU A 159 -2.39 -2.13 12.89
N ALA A 160 -3.12 -1.03 13.06
CA ALA A 160 -3.00 -0.15 14.22
C ALA A 160 -3.54 -0.80 15.51
N ARG A 161 -4.57 -1.65 15.40
CA ARG A 161 -5.08 -2.42 16.55
C ARG A 161 -4.15 -3.59 16.89
N ASP A 162 -3.70 -4.34 15.89
CA ASP A 162 -2.84 -5.51 16.09
C ASP A 162 -1.80 -5.64 14.94
N PRO A 163 -0.57 -5.13 15.09
CA PRO A 163 0.44 -5.16 14.02
C PRO A 163 0.94 -6.57 13.69
N PHE A 164 0.65 -7.56 14.54
CA PHE A 164 1.08 -8.95 14.39
C PHE A 164 -0.08 -9.97 14.32
N ASN A 165 -1.30 -9.53 13.97
CA ASN A 165 -2.43 -10.44 13.86
C ASN A 165 -2.32 -11.34 12.60
N ALA A 166 -1.42 -12.32 12.68
CA ALA A 166 -1.27 -13.44 11.75
C ALA A 166 -2.61 -14.12 11.37
N PRO A 167 -3.66 -14.23 12.22
CA PRO A 167 -4.90 -14.88 11.80
C PRO A 167 -5.70 -14.12 10.72
N MET A 168 -5.46 -12.83 10.47
CA MET A 168 -6.09 -12.12 9.34
C MET A 168 -5.40 -12.46 8.01
N ILE A 169 -4.06 -12.50 7.99
CA ILE A 169 -3.28 -12.95 6.83
C ILE A 169 -3.54 -14.45 6.59
N ALA A 170 -3.66 -15.25 7.66
CA ALA A 170 -4.06 -16.65 7.56
C ALA A 170 -5.50 -16.79 7.05
N LYS A 171 -6.46 -15.95 7.45
CA LYS A 171 -7.81 -15.95 6.86
C LYS A 171 -7.81 -15.58 5.38
N THR A 172 -7.08 -14.53 4.99
CA THR A 172 -6.98 -14.14 3.58
C THR A 172 -6.20 -15.16 2.74
N SER A 173 -5.24 -15.87 3.35
CA SER A 173 -4.47 -16.94 2.71
C SER A 173 -5.18 -18.30 2.77
N MET A 174 -6.07 -18.55 3.73
CA MET A 174 -7.00 -19.71 3.75
C MET A 174 -8.12 -19.54 2.74
N ASP A 175 -8.54 -18.30 2.44
CA ASP A 175 -9.44 -18.04 1.32
C ASP A 175 -8.71 -18.18 -0.03
N ARG A 176 -7.41 -17.83 -0.11
CA ARG A 176 -6.61 -17.95 -1.34
C ARG A 176 -6.05 -19.36 -1.59
N HIS A 177 -5.78 -20.12 -0.53
CA HIS A 177 -5.50 -21.57 -0.57
C HIS A 177 -6.75 -22.42 -0.28
N GLY A 178 -7.92 -21.76 -0.29
CA GLY A 178 -9.21 -22.39 -0.38
C GLY A 178 -9.41 -23.01 -1.77
N LEU A 179 -8.66 -24.07 -2.07
CA LEU A 179 -9.31 -25.26 -2.59
C LEU A 179 -10.35 -25.66 -1.54
N SER A 180 -11.50 -24.97 -1.57
CA SER A 180 -12.75 -25.52 -1.10
C SER A 180 -12.77 -26.95 -1.64
N PRO A 181 -12.85 -27.98 -0.78
CA PRO A 181 -13.07 -29.32 -1.29
C PRO A 181 -14.27 -29.21 -2.21
N ALA A 182 -14.03 -29.55 -3.47
CA ALA A 182 -14.97 -29.38 -4.55
C ALA A 182 -16.35 -29.75 -4.04
N SER A 183 -17.30 -28.82 -4.15
CA SER A 183 -18.70 -29.16 -3.93
C SER A 183 -18.96 -30.46 -4.70
N PRO A 184 -19.60 -31.48 -4.10
CA PRO A 184 -19.73 -32.81 -4.70
C PRO A 184 -20.42 -32.82 -6.07
N ARG A 185 -20.98 -31.67 -6.50
CA ARG A 185 -21.52 -31.41 -7.83
C ARG A 185 -20.44 -31.13 -8.90
N LEU A 186 -19.34 -30.44 -8.57
CA LEU A 186 -18.27 -30.14 -9.53
C LEU A 186 -17.43 -31.38 -9.87
N THR A 187 -17.16 -32.25 -8.90
CA THR A 187 -16.43 -33.52 -9.13
C THR A 187 -17.21 -34.46 -10.07
N LYS A 188 -18.55 -34.48 -9.96
CA LYS A 188 -19.42 -35.21 -10.90
C LYS A 188 -19.45 -34.58 -12.29
N LEU A 189 -19.36 -33.25 -12.39
CA LEU A 189 -19.34 -32.56 -13.68
C LEU A 189 -18.03 -32.81 -14.43
N PHE A 190 -16.89 -32.79 -13.72
CA PHE A 190 -15.58 -33.06 -14.29
C PHE A 190 -15.38 -34.54 -14.67
N SER A 191 -15.95 -35.49 -13.91
CA SER A 191 -15.93 -36.90 -14.31
C SER A 191 -16.81 -37.18 -15.53
N ALA A 192 -17.97 -36.51 -15.63
CA ALA A 192 -18.84 -36.59 -16.81
C ALA A 192 -18.19 -35.98 -18.07
N PHE A 193 -17.45 -34.87 -17.91
CA PHE A 193 -16.70 -34.26 -19.02
C PHE A 193 -15.52 -35.14 -19.47
N ARG A 194 -14.77 -35.72 -18.52
CA ARG A 194 -13.64 -36.62 -18.83
C ARG A 194 -14.12 -37.91 -19.52
N ALA A 195 -15.28 -38.45 -19.14
CA ALA A 195 -15.88 -39.63 -19.79
C ALA A 195 -16.36 -39.35 -21.24
N ARG A 196 -16.72 -38.11 -21.58
CA ARG A 196 -17.06 -37.71 -22.95
C ARG A 196 -15.84 -37.51 -23.85
N SER A 197 -14.70 -37.09 -23.28
CA SER A 197 -13.47 -36.83 -24.03
C SER A 197 -12.72 -38.09 -24.47
N GLN A 198 -12.99 -39.27 -23.88
CA GLN A 198 -12.40 -40.54 -24.31
C GLN A 198 -13.24 -41.32 -25.34
N ARG A 199 -14.39 -40.78 -25.76
CA ARG A 199 -15.24 -41.38 -26.81
C ARG A 199 -15.20 -40.61 -28.14
N ARG A 200 -14.24 -39.71 -28.33
CA ARG A 200 -13.94 -39.07 -29.61
C ARG A 200 -12.51 -39.36 -30.00
#